data_AF-A0A3D1LZQ8-F1
#
_entry.id   AF-A0A3D1LZQ8-F1
#
_cell.length_a   1.000
_cell.length_b   1.000
_cell.length_c   1.000
_cell.angle_alpha   90.00
_cell.angle_beta   90.00
_cell.angle_gamma   90.00
#
_symmetry.space_group_name_H-M   'P 1'
#
loop_
_entity.id
_entity.type
_entity.pdbx_description
1 polymer ?
#
loop_
_entity_poly.entity_id
_entity_poly.type
_entity_poly.pdbx_seq_one_letter_code
_entity_poly.pdbx_strand_id
1 'polypeptide(L)'
;MSEKYILAIDQGTTGTNVALVTIRGEIFASSYKEITQFYPKPGWVEHDPYEILESVYACIKELLKVSKVAPRDIFTIGITNQRETTVIWDRETGKVIHNAIVWQCRRTSPICQELLNTSDSETITNITGLSIDPYFSATKIKWLLQKVPEAYRKSKQGKLAFGTLDSWLIWNMTGGKNHVTDVTNASRTMLLDLETQEWSRAILGVLDIPMELLPQVCDSDADFGICEIDVLDNLKIPITGVAGDQHASLFGQACFNVGEAKCTYGTGAFLLMNTGSEIKKSAKGLLSTVSWKVKGVIEYALEGSVFSAGAIVQWLRDELNIIDSADSVEQLARSVNDTEGVYFVPAFTGLGAPHWDMDARGTIVGLT
;
A
#
# COMPACT_ATOMS: atom_id res chain seq x y z
N MET A 1 -8.07 -14.65 34.05
CA MET A 1 -8.48 -14.63 32.62
C MET A 1 -7.24 -14.90 31.79
N SER A 2 -7.32 -15.68 30.72
CA SER A 2 -6.18 -15.79 29.80
C SER A 2 -5.92 -14.42 29.18
N GLU A 3 -4.64 -14.08 28.99
CA GLU A 3 -4.25 -12.87 28.29
C GLU A 3 -4.78 -12.92 26.85
N LYS A 4 -5.29 -11.79 26.36
CA LYS A 4 -5.84 -11.66 25.00
C LYS A 4 -4.89 -10.86 24.13
N TYR A 5 -4.80 -11.25 22.87
CA TYR A 5 -3.90 -10.65 21.89
C TYR A 5 -4.65 -10.14 20.68
N ILE A 6 -4.11 -9.11 20.05
CA ILE A 6 -4.50 -8.64 18.72
C ILE A 6 -3.48 -9.20 17.73
N LEU A 7 -3.94 -9.82 16.66
CA LEU A 7 -3.07 -10.27 15.58
C LEU A 7 -2.95 -9.14 14.55
N ALA A 8 -1.80 -8.47 14.49
CA ALA A 8 -1.52 -7.44 13.50
C ALA A 8 -0.78 -8.05 12.30
N ILE A 9 -1.32 -7.86 11.11
CA ILE A 9 -0.73 -8.30 9.84
C ILE A 9 -0.28 -7.06 9.09
N ASP A 10 1.02 -6.96 8.83
CA ASP A 10 1.65 -5.90 8.05
C ASP A 10 2.25 -6.50 6.78
N GLN A 11 1.54 -6.35 5.67
CA GLN A 11 1.96 -6.83 4.37
C GLN A 11 2.78 -5.74 3.67
N GLY A 12 4.10 -5.76 3.85
CA GLY A 12 5.01 -4.79 3.24
C GLY A 12 5.41 -5.13 1.81
N THR A 13 6.18 -4.23 1.18
CA THR A 13 6.65 -4.39 -0.21
C THR A 13 7.68 -5.51 -0.38
N THR A 14 8.61 -5.66 0.57
CA THR A 14 9.68 -6.67 0.49
C THR A 14 9.36 -7.95 1.27
N GLY A 15 8.36 -7.90 2.13
CA GLY A 15 8.03 -9.02 3.00
C GLY A 15 6.81 -8.74 3.87
N THR A 16 6.39 -9.78 4.55
CA THR A 16 5.24 -9.79 5.45
C THR A 16 5.74 -9.87 6.88
N ASN A 17 5.24 -8.99 7.74
CA ASN A 17 5.43 -9.02 9.17
C ASN A 17 4.09 -9.32 9.85
N VAL A 18 4.08 -10.22 10.82
CA VAL A 18 2.90 -10.50 11.64
C VAL A 18 3.31 -10.42 13.10
N ALA A 19 2.51 -9.74 13.92
CA ALA A 19 2.79 -9.54 15.33
C ALA A 19 1.58 -9.87 16.20
N LEU A 20 1.83 -10.41 17.40
CA LEU A 20 0.86 -10.48 18.48
C LEU A 20 1.08 -9.26 19.38
N VAL A 21 0.04 -8.45 19.52
CA VAL A 21 0.04 -7.23 20.34
C VAL A 21 -0.83 -7.47 21.56
N THR A 22 -0.34 -7.12 22.75
CA THR A 22 -1.13 -7.24 23.98
C THR A 22 -2.20 -6.14 24.03
N ILE A 23 -3.20 -6.29 24.89
CA ILE A 23 -4.19 -5.23 25.15
C ILE A 23 -3.59 -3.93 25.70
N ARG A 24 -2.31 -3.92 26.09
CA ARG A 24 -1.56 -2.74 26.53
C ARG A 24 -0.81 -2.05 25.39
N GLY A 25 -0.86 -2.59 24.17
CA GLY A 25 -0.14 -2.06 23.01
C GLY A 25 1.31 -2.54 22.92
N GLU A 26 1.70 -3.56 23.68
CA GLU A 26 3.07 -4.10 23.65
C GLU A 26 3.19 -5.21 22.60
N ILE A 27 4.27 -5.21 21.81
CA ILE A 27 4.57 -6.31 20.89
C ILE A 27 5.05 -7.51 21.74
N PHE A 28 4.22 -8.55 21.81
CA PHE A 28 4.53 -9.78 22.54
C PHE A 28 5.49 -10.68 21.76
N ALA A 29 5.21 -10.86 20.47
CA ALA A 29 6.02 -11.65 19.55
C ALA A 29 5.74 -11.20 18.12
N SER A 30 6.70 -11.41 17.21
CA SER A 30 6.51 -11.20 15.78
C SER A 30 7.20 -12.29 14.95
N SER A 31 6.82 -12.37 13.69
CA SER A 31 7.38 -13.25 12.67
C SER A 31 7.47 -12.48 11.36
N TYR A 32 8.51 -12.73 10.57
CA TYR A 32 8.74 -12.03 9.31
C TYR A 32 9.13 -13.02 8.21
N LYS A 33 8.66 -12.77 6.99
CA LYS A 33 9.02 -13.54 5.81
C LYS A 33 9.10 -12.65 4.58
N GLU A 34 10.21 -12.74 3.84
CA GLU A 34 10.38 -12.03 2.57
C GLU A 34 9.48 -12.61 1.48
N ILE A 35 9.17 -11.78 0.47
CA ILE A 35 8.47 -12.17 -0.74
C ILE A 35 9.31 -11.82 -1.98
N THR A 36 9.14 -12.60 -3.03
CA THR A 36 9.89 -12.46 -4.28
C THR A 36 9.50 -11.17 -5.01
N GLN A 37 10.51 -10.40 -5.44
CA GLN A 37 10.34 -9.21 -6.26
C GLN A 37 10.53 -9.57 -7.73
N PHE A 38 9.50 -9.41 -8.56
CA PHE A 38 9.60 -9.69 -9.99
C PHE A 38 9.83 -8.41 -10.77
N TYR A 39 10.86 -8.42 -11.63
CA TYR A 39 11.20 -7.31 -12.52
C TYR A 39 11.16 -7.73 -14.00
N PRO A 40 9.98 -7.95 -14.62
CA PRO A 40 9.89 -8.49 -15.98
C PRO A 40 10.53 -7.61 -17.05
N LYS A 41 10.57 -6.29 -16.81
CA LYS A 41 11.17 -5.26 -17.66
C LYS A 41 11.70 -4.13 -16.77
N PRO A 42 12.65 -3.30 -17.26
CA PRO A 42 13.05 -2.09 -16.55
C PRO A 42 11.85 -1.22 -16.18
N GLY A 43 11.78 -0.83 -14.90
CA GLY A 43 10.65 -0.05 -14.33
C GLY A 43 9.36 -0.84 -14.09
N TRP A 44 9.32 -2.13 -14.41
CA TRP A 44 8.19 -3.01 -14.10
C TRP A 44 8.47 -3.75 -12.80
N VAL A 45 7.52 -3.71 -11.89
CA VAL A 45 7.59 -4.38 -10.60
C VAL A 45 6.29 -5.16 -10.38
N GLU A 46 6.41 -6.43 -10.07
CA GLU A 46 5.30 -7.36 -9.85
C GLU A 46 5.51 -8.20 -8.59
N HIS A 47 4.41 -8.62 -7.96
CA HIS A 47 4.40 -9.64 -6.91
C HIS A 47 3.44 -10.77 -7.30
N ASP A 48 3.74 -12.00 -6.87
CA ASP A 48 2.78 -13.10 -6.94
C ASP A 48 1.74 -12.94 -5.80
N PRO A 49 0.44 -12.74 -6.11
CA PRO A 49 -0.58 -12.58 -5.08
C PRO A 49 -0.75 -13.82 -4.18
N TYR A 50 -0.41 -15.02 -4.67
CA TYR A 50 -0.48 -16.24 -3.87
C TYR A 50 0.70 -16.34 -2.92
N GLU A 51 1.91 -15.97 -3.34
CA GLU A 51 3.08 -15.89 -2.45
C GLU A 51 2.83 -14.90 -1.30
N ILE A 52 2.16 -13.76 -1.58
CA ILE A 52 1.72 -12.81 -0.54
C ILE A 52 0.83 -13.52 0.48
N LEU A 53 -0.21 -14.23 0.07
CA LEU A 53 -1.09 -14.97 0.99
C LEU A 53 -0.35 -16.04 1.78
N GLU A 54 0.46 -16.84 1.10
CA GLU A 54 1.25 -17.90 1.71
C GLU A 54 2.23 -17.34 2.74
N SER A 55 2.81 -16.16 2.48
CA SER A 55 3.70 -15.49 3.43
C SER A 55 2.96 -15.09 4.71
N VAL A 56 1.75 -14.53 4.60
CA VAL A 56 0.91 -14.18 5.75
C VAL A 56 0.57 -15.42 6.57
N TYR A 57 0.08 -16.49 5.93
CA TYR A 57 -0.28 -17.72 6.64
C TYR A 57 0.94 -18.40 7.27
N ALA A 58 2.10 -18.38 6.60
CA ALA A 58 3.34 -18.90 7.14
C ALA A 58 3.78 -18.13 8.40
N CYS A 59 3.75 -16.79 8.36
CA CYS A 59 4.07 -15.94 9.50
C CYS A 59 3.12 -16.19 10.68
N ILE A 60 1.79 -16.22 10.45
CA ILE A 60 0.82 -16.55 11.51
C ILE A 60 1.14 -17.91 12.15
N LYS A 61 1.40 -18.94 11.33
CA LYS A 61 1.72 -20.29 11.80
C LYS A 61 2.99 -20.31 12.66
N GLU A 62 4.04 -19.65 12.18
CA GLU A 62 5.31 -19.56 12.87
C GLU A 62 5.16 -18.81 14.19
N LEU A 63 4.49 -17.67 14.17
CA LEU A 63 4.24 -16.83 15.33
C LEU A 63 3.52 -17.60 16.43
N LEU A 64 2.46 -18.34 16.12
CA LEU A 64 1.73 -19.16 17.10
C LEU A 64 2.59 -20.31 17.62
N LYS A 65 3.37 -20.96 16.76
CA LYS A 65 4.28 -22.05 17.14
C LYS A 65 5.37 -21.58 18.11
N VAL A 66 5.95 -20.41 17.87
CA VAL A 66 7.05 -19.86 18.69
C VAL A 66 6.53 -19.26 19.99
N SER A 67 5.48 -18.43 19.91
CA SER A 67 4.91 -17.73 21.06
C SER A 67 4.14 -18.64 22.02
N LYS A 68 3.72 -19.83 21.57
CA LYS A 68 2.85 -20.77 22.31
C LYS A 68 1.48 -20.19 22.66
N VAL A 69 1.08 -19.08 22.04
CA VAL A 69 -0.27 -18.52 22.16
C VAL A 69 -1.25 -19.42 21.42
N ALA A 70 -2.37 -19.75 22.05
CA ALA A 70 -3.43 -20.51 21.41
C ALA A 70 -4.27 -19.59 20.51
N PRO A 71 -4.72 -20.04 19.32
CA PRO A 71 -5.57 -19.22 18.45
C PRO A 71 -6.81 -18.61 19.13
N ARG A 72 -7.41 -19.31 20.10
CA ARG A 72 -8.56 -18.82 20.90
C ARG A 72 -8.27 -17.59 21.78
N ASP A 73 -7.00 -17.25 21.98
CA ASP A 73 -6.57 -16.09 22.73
C ASP A 73 -6.32 -14.86 21.84
N ILE A 74 -6.43 -15.02 20.51
CA ILE A 74 -6.55 -13.91 19.57
C ILE A 74 -7.97 -13.37 19.65
N PHE A 75 -8.10 -12.08 19.95
CA PHE A 75 -9.37 -11.38 20.09
C PHE A 75 -9.87 -10.82 18.75
N THR A 76 -8.97 -10.25 17.95
CA THR A 76 -9.27 -9.65 16.65
C THR A 76 -8.02 -9.61 15.77
N ILE A 77 -8.22 -9.37 14.48
CA ILE A 77 -7.18 -9.17 13.48
C ILE A 77 -7.21 -7.72 13.00
N GLY A 78 -6.03 -7.10 12.97
CA GLY A 78 -5.77 -5.83 12.29
C GLY A 78 -4.92 -6.08 11.04
N ILE A 79 -5.25 -5.44 9.92
CA ILE A 79 -4.53 -5.56 8.66
C ILE A 79 -4.00 -4.19 8.24
N THR A 80 -2.72 -4.16 7.91
CA THR A 80 -2.09 -3.06 7.20
C THR A 80 -1.24 -3.59 6.06
N ASN A 81 -1.04 -2.77 5.04
CA ASN A 81 -0.46 -3.22 3.78
C ASN A 81 0.24 -2.09 3.04
N GLN A 82 1.22 -2.45 2.21
CA GLN A 82 1.74 -1.58 1.17
C GLN A 82 0.59 -1.07 0.32
N ARG A 83 0.53 0.26 0.18
CA ARG A 83 -0.53 0.91 -0.57
C ARG A 83 -0.28 0.83 -2.07
N GLU A 84 -1.33 1.20 -2.79
CA GLU A 84 -1.54 1.25 -4.23
C GLU A 84 -1.44 -0.08 -5.02
N THR A 85 -0.66 -1.06 -4.56
CA THR A 85 -0.47 -2.36 -5.24
C THR A 85 -1.81 -3.01 -5.61
N THR A 86 -1.96 -3.39 -6.88
CA THR A 86 -3.24 -3.74 -7.50
C THR A 86 -3.32 -5.21 -7.85
N VAL A 87 -4.39 -5.88 -7.41
CA VAL A 87 -4.73 -7.27 -7.74
C VAL A 87 -6.11 -7.33 -8.38
N ILE A 88 -6.28 -8.17 -9.40
CA ILE A 88 -7.58 -8.50 -9.98
C ILE A 88 -7.73 -10.03 -10.03
N TRP A 89 -8.85 -10.53 -9.52
CA TRP A 89 -9.16 -11.96 -9.49
C TRP A 89 -10.58 -12.24 -9.95
N ASP A 90 -10.82 -13.50 -10.33
CA ASP A 90 -12.12 -14.04 -10.65
C ASP A 90 -12.86 -14.44 -9.37
N ARG A 91 -14.08 -13.93 -9.18
CA ARG A 91 -14.86 -14.11 -7.93
C ARG A 91 -15.30 -15.55 -7.72
N GLU A 92 -15.59 -16.28 -8.80
CA GLU A 92 -16.09 -17.65 -8.73
C GLU A 92 -14.97 -18.62 -8.39
N THR A 93 -13.79 -18.41 -8.98
CA THR A 93 -12.66 -19.35 -8.87
C THR A 93 -11.60 -18.93 -7.86
N GLY A 94 -11.60 -17.67 -7.41
CA GLY A 94 -10.53 -17.07 -6.61
C GLY A 94 -9.23 -16.85 -7.38
N LYS A 95 -9.19 -17.13 -8.69
CA LYS A 95 -7.96 -17.09 -9.47
C LYS A 95 -7.61 -15.68 -9.91
N VAL A 96 -6.38 -15.26 -9.62
CA VAL A 96 -5.84 -13.99 -10.13
C VAL A 96 -5.66 -14.04 -11.65
N ILE A 97 -5.96 -12.94 -12.33
CA ILE A 97 -5.86 -12.86 -13.80
C ILE A 97 -4.44 -12.49 -14.28
N HIS A 98 -3.61 -12.03 -13.36
CA HIS A 98 -2.26 -11.54 -13.56
C HIS A 98 -1.56 -11.40 -12.20
N ASN A 99 -0.23 -11.34 -12.19
CA ASN A 99 0.53 -10.89 -11.02
C ASN A 99 0.06 -9.52 -10.53
N ALA A 100 0.23 -9.25 -9.24
CA ALA A 100 -0.03 -7.93 -8.67
C ALA A 100 0.89 -6.89 -9.32
N ILE A 101 0.33 -5.74 -9.72
CA ILE A 101 1.14 -4.63 -10.20
C ILE A 101 1.47 -3.74 -8.99
N VAL A 102 2.75 -3.71 -8.62
CA VAL A 102 3.24 -3.04 -7.42
C VAL A 102 3.19 -1.52 -7.59
N TRP A 103 3.08 -0.78 -6.48
CA TRP A 103 3.07 0.68 -6.46
C TRP A 103 4.27 1.31 -7.18
N GLN A 104 5.46 0.73 -7.05
CA GLN A 104 6.71 1.17 -7.71
C GLN A 104 6.67 1.04 -9.25
N CYS A 105 5.76 0.25 -9.79
CA CYS A 105 5.74 -0.07 -11.21
C CYS A 105 5.35 1.15 -12.06
N ARG A 106 6.22 1.47 -13.04
CA ARG A 106 6.06 2.59 -13.99
C ARG A 106 5.39 2.21 -15.31
N ARG A 107 4.87 0.98 -15.46
CA ARG A 107 4.35 0.48 -16.75
C ARG A 107 3.20 1.31 -17.31
N THR A 108 2.50 2.06 -16.44
CA THR A 108 1.32 2.84 -16.77
C THR A 108 1.62 4.33 -16.97
N SER A 109 2.90 4.74 -17.03
CA SER A 109 3.28 6.11 -17.41
C SER A 109 2.64 6.58 -18.73
N PRO A 110 2.54 5.75 -19.80
CA PRO A 110 1.86 6.18 -21.02
C PRO A 110 0.38 6.53 -20.81
N ILE A 111 -0.33 5.76 -19.98
CA ILE A 111 -1.73 6.03 -19.62
C ILE A 111 -1.82 7.35 -18.84
N CYS A 112 -0.86 7.62 -17.95
CA CYS A 112 -0.80 8.88 -17.19
C CYS A 112 -0.56 10.07 -18.12
N GLN A 113 0.35 9.94 -19.09
CA GLN A 113 0.63 10.99 -20.06
C GLN A 113 -0.58 11.31 -20.95
N GLU A 114 -1.34 10.29 -21.35
CA GLU A 114 -2.60 10.47 -22.06
C GLU A 114 -3.62 11.26 -21.21
N LEU A 115 -3.79 10.90 -19.93
CA LEU A 115 -4.71 11.57 -19.01
C LEU A 115 -4.31 13.02 -18.71
N LEU A 116 -3.00 13.28 -18.54
CA LEU A 116 -2.48 14.64 -18.33
C LEU A 116 -2.78 15.58 -19.50
N ASN A 117 -2.98 15.03 -20.70
CA ASN A 117 -3.32 15.79 -21.90
C ASN A 117 -4.84 15.97 -22.13
N THR A 118 -5.69 15.53 -21.20
CA THR A 118 -7.16 15.72 -21.27
C THR A 118 -7.62 16.84 -20.32
N SER A 119 -8.83 17.35 -20.56
CA SER A 119 -9.50 18.28 -19.65
C SER A 119 -9.87 17.67 -18.30
N ASP A 120 -9.78 16.33 -18.15
CA ASP A 120 -10.14 15.63 -16.92
C ASP A 120 -9.01 15.63 -15.88
N SER A 121 -7.79 16.02 -16.28
CA SER A 121 -6.61 16.01 -15.41
C SER A 121 -6.81 16.77 -14.09
N GLU A 122 -7.35 17.98 -14.21
CA GLU A 122 -7.65 18.83 -13.06
C GLU A 122 -8.80 18.25 -12.21
N THR A 123 -9.81 17.68 -12.86
CA THR A 123 -10.94 17.03 -12.19
C THR A 123 -10.49 15.85 -11.34
N ILE A 124 -9.61 14.99 -11.86
CA ILE A 124 -9.05 13.85 -11.12
C ILE A 124 -8.32 14.34 -9.87
N THR A 125 -7.44 15.34 -10.03
CA THR A 125 -6.67 15.90 -8.92
C THR A 125 -7.58 16.55 -7.87
N ASN A 126 -8.62 17.27 -8.32
CA ASN A 126 -9.53 17.97 -7.43
C ASN A 126 -10.42 17.05 -6.60
N ILE A 127 -10.86 15.93 -7.19
CA ILE A 127 -11.74 14.94 -6.54
C ILE A 127 -10.94 14.02 -5.61
N THR A 128 -9.77 13.55 -6.06
CA THR A 128 -9.00 12.52 -5.34
C THR A 128 -7.95 13.07 -4.40
N GLY A 129 -7.54 14.34 -4.59
CA GLY A 129 -6.39 14.91 -3.89
C GLY A 129 -5.03 14.39 -4.38
N LEU A 130 -5.01 13.55 -5.42
CA LEU A 130 -3.80 12.90 -5.92
C LEU A 130 -3.34 13.49 -7.25
N SER A 131 -2.03 13.42 -7.51
CA SER A 131 -1.47 13.68 -8.83
C SER A 131 -1.74 12.51 -9.79
N ILE A 132 -1.70 12.77 -11.11
CA ILE A 132 -1.77 11.70 -12.11
C ILE A 132 -0.37 11.12 -12.30
N ASP A 133 -0.14 9.96 -11.70
CA ASP A 133 1.13 9.23 -11.74
C ASP A 133 0.86 7.72 -11.72
N PRO A 134 1.70 6.88 -12.36
CA PRO A 134 1.52 5.42 -12.36
C PRO A 134 1.70 4.79 -10.99
N TYR A 135 2.06 5.56 -9.96
CA TYR A 135 2.05 5.15 -8.56
C TYR A 135 0.68 4.57 -8.15
N PHE A 136 -0.43 5.21 -8.54
CA PHE A 136 -1.78 4.89 -8.06
C PHE A 136 -2.47 3.74 -8.83
N SER A 137 -3.42 3.07 -8.17
CA SER A 137 -4.06 1.85 -8.63
C SER A 137 -4.87 2.00 -9.93
N ALA A 138 -5.56 3.13 -10.10
CA ALA A 138 -6.45 3.42 -11.22
C ALA A 138 -5.86 3.06 -12.60
N THR A 139 -4.62 3.51 -12.86
CA THR A 139 -4.00 3.26 -14.16
C THR A 139 -3.52 1.82 -14.31
N LYS A 140 -3.18 1.15 -13.20
CA LYS A 140 -2.85 -0.29 -13.15
C LYS A 140 -4.08 -1.14 -13.47
N ILE A 141 -5.26 -0.78 -12.94
CA ILE A 141 -6.55 -1.40 -13.28
C ILE A 141 -6.83 -1.24 -14.78
N LYS A 142 -6.78 0.00 -15.29
CA LYS A 142 -7.00 0.28 -16.72
C LYS A 142 -6.08 -0.54 -17.61
N TRP A 143 -4.80 -0.62 -17.27
CA TRP A 143 -3.82 -1.44 -17.98
C TRP A 143 -4.20 -2.92 -17.99
N LEU A 144 -4.57 -3.49 -16.84
CA LEU A 144 -4.98 -4.90 -16.75
C LEU A 144 -6.23 -5.19 -17.59
N LEU A 145 -7.24 -4.33 -17.53
CA LEU A 145 -8.47 -4.49 -18.32
C LEU A 145 -8.21 -4.42 -19.83
N GLN A 146 -7.22 -3.64 -20.26
CA GLN A 146 -6.82 -3.52 -21.67
C GLN A 146 -5.90 -4.64 -22.16
N LYS A 147 -5.04 -5.18 -21.29
CA LYS A 147 -3.98 -6.12 -21.69
C LYS A 147 -4.30 -7.58 -21.43
N VAL A 148 -5.13 -7.88 -20.42
CA VAL A 148 -5.51 -9.26 -20.11
C VAL A 148 -6.75 -9.65 -20.92
N PRO A 149 -6.69 -10.72 -21.74
CA PRO A 149 -7.83 -11.15 -22.55
C PRO A 149 -9.09 -11.35 -21.71
N GLU A 150 -10.22 -10.90 -22.24
CA GLU A 150 -11.54 -10.94 -21.61
C GLU A 150 -11.72 -10.16 -20.29
N ALA A 151 -10.67 -9.56 -19.71
CA ALA A 151 -10.76 -8.93 -18.39
C ALA A 151 -11.80 -7.80 -18.34
N TYR A 152 -11.81 -6.94 -19.36
CA TYR A 152 -12.83 -5.89 -19.47
C TYR A 152 -14.26 -6.45 -19.58
N ARG A 153 -14.47 -7.49 -20.41
CA ARG A 153 -15.78 -8.12 -20.58
C ARG A 153 -16.26 -8.77 -19.28
N LYS A 154 -15.38 -9.50 -18.58
CA LYS A 154 -15.69 -10.19 -17.33
C LYS A 154 -15.91 -9.23 -16.15
N SER A 155 -15.18 -8.12 -16.09
CA SER A 155 -15.40 -7.08 -15.05
C SER A 155 -16.77 -6.43 -15.20
N LYS A 156 -17.22 -6.09 -16.41
CA LYS A 156 -18.61 -5.60 -16.66
C LYS A 156 -19.70 -6.62 -16.32
N GLN A 157 -19.37 -7.90 -16.27
CA GLN A 157 -20.30 -8.96 -15.86
C GLN A 157 -20.30 -9.20 -14.35
N GLY A 158 -19.52 -8.42 -13.57
CA GLY A 158 -19.34 -8.64 -12.14
C GLY A 158 -18.58 -9.92 -11.79
N LYS A 159 -17.92 -10.56 -12.76
CA LYS A 159 -17.18 -11.82 -12.54
C LYS A 159 -15.78 -11.60 -11.96
N LEU A 160 -15.23 -10.41 -12.14
CA LEU A 160 -13.94 -10.04 -11.57
C LEU A 160 -14.13 -9.14 -10.35
N ALA A 161 -13.14 -9.17 -9.48
CA ALA A 161 -12.96 -8.29 -8.34
C ALA A 161 -11.59 -7.63 -8.43
N PHE A 162 -11.54 -6.35 -8.11
CA PHE A 162 -10.32 -5.59 -7.86
C PHE A 162 -10.11 -5.44 -6.37
N GLY A 163 -8.85 -5.38 -5.94
CA GLY A 163 -8.49 -4.95 -4.61
C GLY A 163 -7.07 -4.41 -4.57
N THR A 164 -6.85 -3.46 -3.66
CA THR A 164 -5.57 -3.34 -2.97
C THR A 164 -5.34 -4.56 -2.07
N LEU A 165 -4.16 -4.67 -1.46
CA LEU A 165 -3.77 -5.89 -0.75
C LEU A 165 -4.61 -6.19 0.49
N ASP A 166 -5.11 -5.18 1.21
CA ASP A 166 -6.11 -5.36 2.27
C ASP A 166 -7.34 -6.14 1.76
N SER A 167 -7.91 -5.70 0.64
CA SER A 167 -9.11 -6.33 0.07
C SER A 167 -8.84 -7.75 -0.41
N TRP A 168 -7.65 -8.00 -0.97
CA TRP A 168 -7.20 -9.34 -1.35
C TRP A 168 -7.05 -10.26 -0.13
N LEU A 169 -6.42 -9.79 0.95
CA LEU A 169 -6.24 -10.55 2.18
C LEU A 169 -7.59 -10.85 2.84
N ILE A 170 -8.47 -9.85 2.98
CA ILE A 170 -9.81 -10.02 3.57
C ILE A 170 -10.64 -11.01 2.76
N TRP A 171 -10.65 -10.89 1.43
CA TRP A 171 -11.39 -11.82 0.57
C TRP A 171 -10.96 -13.27 0.81
N ASN A 172 -9.65 -13.52 0.87
CA ASN A 172 -9.13 -14.88 1.08
C ASN A 172 -9.38 -15.39 2.50
N MET A 173 -9.15 -14.54 3.51
CA MET A 173 -9.34 -14.90 4.93
C MET A 173 -10.80 -15.19 5.28
N THR A 174 -11.75 -14.57 4.56
CA THR A 174 -13.20 -14.76 4.76
C THR A 174 -13.78 -15.85 3.85
N GLY A 175 -12.95 -16.55 3.07
CA GLY A 175 -13.41 -17.57 2.12
C GLY A 175 -14.27 -17.00 0.99
N GLY A 176 -13.97 -15.78 0.55
CA GLY A 176 -14.64 -15.07 -0.54
C GLY A 176 -15.97 -14.39 -0.17
N LYS A 177 -16.34 -14.38 1.11
CA LYS A 177 -17.61 -13.80 1.60
C LYS A 177 -17.60 -12.27 1.61
N ASN A 178 -16.44 -11.65 1.86
CA ASN A 178 -16.32 -10.20 2.00
C ASN A 178 -15.38 -9.64 0.91
N HIS A 179 -15.89 -8.69 0.13
CA HIS A 179 -15.11 -7.91 -0.83
C HIS A 179 -15.19 -6.44 -0.44
N VAL A 180 -14.29 -6.05 0.45
CA VAL A 180 -14.29 -4.75 1.14
C VAL A 180 -12.87 -4.17 1.16
N THR A 181 -12.76 -2.87 1.36
CA THR A 181 -11.51 -2.13 1.58
C THR A 181 -11.78 -1.00 2.55
N ASP A 182 -10.77 -0.50 3.25
CA ASP A 182 -10.94 0.68 4.09
C ASP A 182 -10.80 2.00 3.30
N VAL A 183 -11.32 3.09 3.86
CA VAL A 183 -11.25 4.43 3.26
C VAL A 183 -9.82 4.90 2.99
N THR A 184 -8.81 4.48 3.78
CA THR A 184 -7.42 4.92 3.58
C THR A 184 -6.85 4.27 2.33
N ASN A 185 -6.96 2.95 2.17
CA ASN A 185 -6.55 2.24 0.96
C ASN A 185 -7.36 2.71 -0.27
N ALA A 186 -8.67 2.87 -0.13
CA ALA A 186 -9.52 3.38 -1.21
C ALA A 186 -9.07 4.77 -1.69
N SER A 187 -8.69 5.67 -0.78
CA SER A 187 -8.20 7.02 -1.12
C SER A 187 -6.92 7.02 -1.94
N ARG A 188 -6.18 5.91 -1.96
CA ARG A 188 -4.93 5.75 -2.73
C ARG A 188 -5.12 5.14 -4.11
N THR A 189 -6.34 4.78 -4.46
CA THR A 189 -6.63 4.18 -5.76
C THR A 189 -6.65 5.20 -6.89
N MET A 190 -6.78 6.50 -6.59
CA MET A 190 -7.16 7.57 -7.55
C MET A 190 -8.57 7.38 -8.13
N LEU A 191 -9.44 6.62 -7.45
CA LEU A 191 -10.85 6.40 -7.83
C LEU A 191 -11.85 6.86 -6.76
N LEU A 192 -11.38 7.08 -5.52
CA LEU A 192 -12.22 7.56 -4.43
C LEU A 192 -12.35 9.09 -4.49
N ASP A 193 -13.57 9.58 -4.32
CA ASP A 193 -13.85 10.99 -4.08
C ASP A 193 -13.64 11.30 -2.58
N LEU A 194 -12.74 12.23 -2.27
CA LEU A 194 -12.41 12.55 -0.87
C LEU A 194 -13.55 13.23 -0.12
N GLU A 195 -14.42 13.97 -0.81
CA GLU A 195 -15.55 14.68 -0.19
C GLU A 195 -16.69 13.71 0.13
N THR A 196 -17.07 12.88 -0.85
CA THR A 196 -18.20 11.96 -0.68
C THR A 196 -17.84 10.65 0.00
N GLN A 197 -16.55 10.28 0.01
CA GLN A 197 -16.04 8.99 0.51
C GLN A 197 -16.57 7.79 -0.29
N GLU A 198 -16.99 8.02 -1.53
CA GLU A 198 -17.50 7.00 -2.44
C GLU A 198 -16.64 6.91 -3.71
N TRP A 199 -16.79 5.81 -4.44
CA TRP A 199 -16.16 5.67 -5.76
C TRP A 199 -16.69 6.72 -6.73
N SER A 200 -15.80 7.54 -7.29
CA SER A 200 -16.16 8.63 -8.19
C SER A 200 -16.60 8.10 -9.55
N ARG A 201 -17.90 8.18 -9.84
CA ARG A 201 -18.45 7.81 -11.15
C ARG A 201 -17.83 8.59 -12.31
N ALA A 202 -17.46 9.85 -12.07
CA ALA A 202 -16.80 10.70 -13.06
C ALA A 202 -15.44 10.10 -13.45
N ILE A 203 -14.61 9.77 -12.46
CA ILE A 203 -13.26 9.22 -12.70
C ILE A 203 -13.35 7.82 -13.29
N LEU A 204 -14.28 6.99 -12.81
CA LEU A 204 -14.54 5.67 -13.39
C LEU A 204 -14.92 5.75 -14.87
N GLY A 205 -15.71 6.75 -15.27
CA GLY A 205 -16.04 7.03 -16.66
C GLY A 205 -14.83 7.41 -17.50
N VAL A 206 -13.97 8.31 -17.01
CA VAL A 206 -12.73 8.75 -17.69
C VAL A 206 -11.77 7.58 -17.93
N LEU A 207 -11.66 6.68 -16.96
CA LEU A 207 -10.76 5.53 -17.03
C LEU A 207 -11.39 4.28 -17.66
N ASP A 208 -12.69 4.32 -17.93
CA ASP A 208 -13.49 3.18 -18.40
C ASP A 208 -13.37 1.95 -17.48
N ILE A 209 -13.54 2.18 -16.17
CA ILE A 209 -13.47 1.13 -15.13
C ILE A 209 -14.90 0.80 -14.66
N PRO A 210 -15.35 -0.46 -14.79
CA PRO A 210 -16.67 -0.88 -14.31
C PRO A 210 -16.78 -0.79 -12.79
N MET A 211 -17.90 -0.28 -12.29
CA MET A 211 -18.14 -0.12 -10.84
C MET A 211 -18.27 -1.49 -10.14
N GLU A 212 -18.77 -2.50 -10.85
CA GLU A 212 -18.96 -3.88 -10.37
C GLU A 212 -17.64 -4.58 -9.99
N LEU A 213 -16.52 -4.03 -10.47
CA LEU A 213 -15.19 -4.50 -10.17
C LEU A 213 -14.74 -4.12 -8.74
N LEU A 214 -15.26 -3.02 -8.18
CA LEU A 214 -14.71 -2.37 -6.99
C LEU A 214 -15.25 -2.97 -5.68
N PRO A 215 -14.44 -2.99 -4.61
CA PRO A 215 -14.89 -3.40 -3.29
C PRO A 215 -15.83 -2.37 -2.66
N GLN A 216 -16.59 -2.77 -1.66
CA GLN A 216 -17.27 -1.82 -0.78
C GLN A 216 -16.23 -1.08 0.08
N VAL A 217 -16.35 0.24 0.19
CA VAL A 217 -15.49 1.08 1.04
C VAL A 217 -16.08 1.11 2.45
N CYS A 218 -15.24 0.88 3.45
CA CYS A 218 -15.59 0.80 4.86
C CYS A 218 -14.77 1.78 5.70
N ASP A 219 -15.30 2.16 6.86
CA ASP A 219 -14.56 2.86 7.89
C ASP A 219 -13.37 1.99 8.36
N SER A 220 -12.29 2.61 8.82
CA SER A 220 -11.04 1.91 9.19
C SER A 220 -11.20 0.99 10.41
N ASP A 221 -12.24 1.18 11.23
CA ASP A 221 -12.62 0.34 12.38
C ASP A 221 -13.91 -0.47 12.16
N ALA A 222 -14.33 -0.67 10.91
CA ALA A 222 -15.52 -1.45 10.58
C ALA A 222 -15.37 -2.96 10.88
N ASP A 223 -16.48 -3.70 10.78
CA ASP A 223 -16.46 -5.16 10.68
C ASP A 223 -16.16 -5.57 9.23
N PHE A 224 -14.93 -6.03 8.98
CA PHE A 224 -14.50 -6.48 7.65
C PHE A 224 -14.84 -7.95 7.38
N GLY A 225 -15.44 -8.64 8.35
CA GLY A 225 -15.82 -10.04 8.26
C GLY A 225 -15.05 -10.94 9.23
N ILE A 226 -15.35 -12.23 9.15
CA ILE A 226 -14.78 -13.26 10.01
C ILE A 226 -13.69 -14.02 9.25
N CYS A 227 -12.48 -13.99 9.79
CA CYS A 227 -11.40 -14.86 9.36
C CYS A 227 -11.71 -16.31 9.77
N GLU A 228 -11.71 -17.22 8.81
CA GLU A 228 -11.93 -18.66 8.99
C GLU A 228 -10.85 -19.41 8.19
N ILE A 229 -9.61 -19.43 8.70
CA ILE A 229 -8.46 -20.06 8.05
C ILE A 229 -7.90 -21.23 8.89
N ASP A 230 -7.39 -22.26 8.21
CA ASP A 230 -6.88 -23.48 8.85
C ASP A 230 -5.76 -23.22 9.86
N VAL A 231 -4.90 -22.22 9.60
CA VAL A 231 -3.78 -21.86 10.49
C VAL A 231 -4.26 -21.31 11.85
N LEU A 232 -5.52 -20.87 11.94
CA LEU A 232 -6.16 -20.40 13.17
C LEU A 232 -7.14 -21.45 13.73
N ASP A 233 -6.88 -22.73 13.48
CA ASP A 233 -7.73 -23.87 13.87
C ASP A 233 -9.20 -23.72 13.40
N ASN A 234 -9.43 -23.01 12.29
CA ASN A 234 -10.76 -22.65 11.80
C ASN A 234 -11.64 -21.93 12.84
N LEU A 235 -11.03 -21.27 13.82
CA LEU A 235 -11.74 -20.39 14.73
C LEU A 235 -12.24 -19.15 13.98
N LYS A 236 -13.39 -18.66 14.42
CA LYS A 236 -14.02 -17.44 13.91
C LYS A 236 -13.43 -16.23 14.61
N ILE A 237 -12.47 -15.58 13.97
CA ILE A 237 -11.81 -14.40 14.52
C ILE A 237 -12.19 -13.19 13.67
N PRO A 238 -12.75 -12.12 14.26
CA PRO A 238 -13.18 -10.96 13.50
C PRO A 238 -11.98 -10.16 12.98
N ILE A 239 -12.15 -9.51 11.83
CA ILE A 239 -11.22 -8.53 11.27
C ILE A 239 -11.85 -7.16 11.50
N THR A 240 -11.26 -6.34 12.38
CA THR A 240 -11.90 -5.10 12.87
C THR A 240 -11.04 -3.85 12.75
N GLY A 241 -9.94 -3.91 12.01
CA GLY A 241 -9.05 -2.78 11.82
C GLY A 241 -8.29 -2.92 10.52
N VAL A 242 -8.45 -1.96 9.62
CA VAL A 242 -7.77 -1.95 8.33
C VAL A 242 -7.34 -0.53 8.00
N ALA A 243 -6.07 -0.37 7.63
CA ALA A 243 -5.54 0.88 7.12
C ALA A 243 -4.30 0.63 6.27
N GLY A 244 -4.05 1.45 5.26
CA GLY A 244 -2.79 1.39 4.51
C GLY A 244 -1.59 1.71 5.41
N ASP A 245 -0.44 1.11 5.13
CA ASP A 245 0.78 1.11 5.96
C ASP A 245 1.18 2.48 6.54
N GLN A 246 1.22 3.51 5.70
CA GLN A 246 1.65 4.83 6.13
C GLN A 246 0.62 5.50 7.03
N HIS A 247 -0.66 5.22 6.82
CA HIS A 247 -1.78 5.72 7.62
C HIS A 247 -1.88 4.99 8.96
N ALA A 248 -1.70 3.66 8.95
CA ALA A 248 -1.54 2.87 10.16
C ALA A 248 -0.34 3.35 11.00
N SER A 249 0.77 3.70 10.35
CA SER A 249 1.94 4.28 11.01
C SER A 249 1.66 5.67 11.61
N LEU A 250 0.88 6.52 10.92
CA LEU A 250 0.46 7.82 11.46
C LEU A 250 -0.41 7.64 12.72
N PHE A 251 -1.35 6.69 12.67
CA PHE A 251 -2.20 6.33 13.81
C PHE A 251 -1.39 5.74 14.97
N GLY A 252 -0.46 4.83 14.68
CA GLY A 252 0.41 4.18 15.67
C GLY A 252 1.40 5.14 16.36
N GLN A 253 1.76 6.24 15.70
CA GLN A 253 2.54 7.34 16.28
C GLN A 253 1.69 8.31 17.12
N ALA A 254 0.40 8.02 17.29
CA ALA A 254 -0.56 8.85 18.01
C ALA A 254 -0.67 10.28 17.47
N CYS A 255 -0.49 10.47 16.16
CA CYS A 255 -0.64 11.76 15.49
C CYS A 255 -2.13 12.13 15.28
N PHE A 256 -2.91 12.21 16.35
CA PHE A 256 -4.36 12.44 16.34
C PHE A 256 -4.75 13.91 16.25
N ASN A 257 -3.83 14.84 16.47
CA ASN A 257 -4.11 16.26 16.43
C ASN A 257 -3.65 16.89 15.11
N VAL A 258 -4.36 17.92 14.67
CA VAL A 258 -4.01 18.71 13.49
C VAL A 258 -2.58 19.24 13.59
N GLY A 259 -1.78 18.99 12.56
CA GLY A 259 -0.38 19.42 12.47
C GLY A 259 0.63 18.43 13.03
N GLU A 260 0.20 17.39 13.76
CA GLU A 260 1.08 16.29 14.13
C GLU A 260 1.46 15.51 12.86
N ALA A 261 2.74 15.16 12.77
CA ALA A 261 3.31 14.55 11.59
C ALA A 261 4.36 13.50 11.94
N LYS A 262 4.51 12.54 11.05
CA LYS A 262 5.56 11.53 11.10
C LYS A 262 6.21 11.37 9.74
N CYS A 263 7.46 10.90 9.73
CA CYS A 263 8.13 10.43 8.53
C CYS A 263 8.58 8.99 8.75
N THR A 264 8.11 8.08 7.91
CA THR A 264 8.56 6.67 7.95
C THR A 264 9.66 6.50 6.93
N TYR A 265 10.83 6.01 7.38
CA TYR A 265 11.96 5.67 6.52
C TYR A 265 12.03 4.16 6.31
N GLY A 266 11.58 3.70 5.14
CA GLY A 266 11.66 2.31 4.69
C GLY A 266 12.25 2.24 3.28
N THR A 267 11.70 1.39 2.41
CA THR A 267 12.08 1.35 0.98
C THR A 267 12.01 2.74 0.33
N GLY A 268 10.91 3.46 0.59
CA GLY A 268 10.75 4.90 0.36
C GLY A 268 10.69 5.68 1.68
N ALA A 269 10.55 7.00 1.60
CA ALA A 269 10.26 7.84 2.76
C ALA A 269 8.92 8.56 2.59
N PHE A 270 8.06 8.46 3.60
CA PHE A 270 6.70 8.98 3.53
C PHE A 270 6.42 9.88 4.73
N LEU A 271 6.32 11.18 4.45
CA LEU A 271 5.90 12.20 5.40
C LEU A 271 4.37 12.31 5.36
N LEU A 272 3.71 12.11 6.50
CA LEU A 272 2.28 12.33 6.64
C LEU A 272 2.03 13.31 7.77
N MET A 273 1.11 14.26 7.57
CA MET A 273 0.67 15.23 8.55
C MET A 273 -0.85 15.22 8.65
N ASN A 274 -1.38 15.06 9.86
CA ASN A 274 -2.82 15.08 10.11
C ASN A 274 -3.39 16.50 9.88
N THR A 275 -4.48 16.62 9.13
CA THR A 275 -5.18 17.89 8.85
C THR A 275 -6.59 17.96 9.41
N GLY A 276 -6.99 16.99 10.24
CA GLY A 276 -8.30 16.90 10.87
C GLY A 276 -9.39 16.60 9.85
N SER A 277 -10.59 17.12 10.08
CA SER A 277 -11.76 16.88 9.22
C SER A 277 -11.80 17.70 7.92
N GLU A 278 -10.79 18.55 7.66
CA GLU A 278 -10.72 19.37 6.46
C GLU A 278 -9.76 18.79 5.43
N ILE A 279 -10.23 18.67 4.18
CA ILE A 279 -9.38 18.34 3.04
C ILE A 279 -8.50 19.55 2.72
N LYS A 280 -7.22 19.48 3.05
CA LYS A 280 -6.24 20.52 2.71
C LYS A 280 -5.57 20.20 1.38
N LYS A 281 -5.84 21.00 0.35
CA LYS A 281 -5.15 20.90 -0.94
C LYS A 281 -3.78 21.56 -0.88
N SER A 282 -2.76 20.88 -1.40
CA SER A 282 -1.40 21.42 -1.48
C SER A 282 -1.22 22.30 -2.70
N ALA A 283 -0.61 23.47 -2.51
CA ALA A 283 -0.12 24.32 -3.61
C ALA A 283 1.32 24.00 -4.03
N LYS A 284 1.94 22.97 -3.45
CA LYS A 284 3.38 22.65 -3.57
C LYS A 284 3.64 21.17 -3.82
N GLY A 285 2.71 20.47 -4.48
CA GLY A 285 2.91 19.09 -4.91
C GLY A 285 2.85 18.03 -3.80
N LEU A 286 2.16 18.30 -2.68
CA LEU A 286 1.80 17.25 -1.72
C LEU A 286 0.44 16.64 -2.09
N LEU A 287 0.23 15.40 -1.69
CA LEU A 287 -1.05 14.71 -1.86
C LEU A 287 -2.00 15.08 -0.72
N SER A 288 -3.29 15.16 -1.02
CA SER A 288 -4.35 15.14 0.00
C SER A 288 -4.92 13.72 0.05
N THR A 289 -5.06 13.13 1.23
CA THR A 289 -5.49 11.73 1.40
C THR A 289 -6.34 11.60 2.66
N VAL A 290 -7.11 10.51 2.79
CA VAL A 290 -7.82 10.18 4.03
C VAL A 290 -6.80 9.64 5.03
N SER A 291 -6.77 10.14 6.27
CA SER A 291 -5.96 9.60 7.36
C SER A 291 -6.54 8.30 7.89
N TRP A 292 -7.82 8.33 8.24
CA TRP A 292 -8.64 7.22 8.71
C TRP A 292 -10.09 7.69 8.82
N LYS A 293 -11.00 6.73 9.01
CA LYS A 293 -12.33 7.02 9.54
C LYS A 293 -12.63 6.05 10.68
N VAL A 294 -12.80 6.59 11.88
CA VAL A 294 -12.95 5.80 13.10
C VAL A 294 -14.18 6.30 13.84
N LYS A 295 -15.06 5.40 14.27
CA LYS A 295 -16.34 5.75 14.93
C LYS A 295 -17.15 6.78 14.13
N GLY A 296 -17.12 6.68 12.81
CA GLY A 296 -17.82 7.59 11.89
C GLY A 296 -17.19 8.96 11.71
N VAL A 297 -16.06 9.26 12.35
CA VAL A 297 -15.33 10.53 12.20
C VAL A 297 -14.21 10.36 11.19
N ILE A 298 -14.27 11.11 10.08
CA ILE A 298 -13.23 11.12 9.07
C ILE A 298 -12.16 12.16 9.38
N GLU A 299 -10.91 11.77 9.17
CA GLU A 299 -9.76 12.67 9.20
C GLU A 299 -8.95 12.55 7.91
N TYR A 300 -8.25 13.63 7.55
CA TYR A 300 -7.44 13.75 6.34
C TYR A 300 -5.98 14.02 6.70
N ALA A 301 -5.11 13.83 5.72
CA ALA A 301 -3.70 14.12 5.81
C ALA A 301 -3.16 14.77 4.55
N LEU A 302 -2.08 15.53 4.73
CA LEU A 302 -1.14 15.84 3.67
C LEU A 302 -0.02 14.80 3.65
N GLU A 303 0.32 14.32 2.45
CA GLU A 303 1.38 13.34 2.26
C GLU A 303 2.44 13.83 1.27
N GLY A 304 3.72 13.70 1.67
CA GLY A 304 4.87 13.78 0.80
C GLY A 304 5.49 12.40 0.61
N SER A 305 5.53 11.93 -0.64
CA SER A 305 6.02 10.59 -0.98
C SER A 305 7.38 10.67 -1.68
N VAL A 306 8.42 10.09 -1.08
CA VAL A 306 9.75 9.93 -1.66
C VAL A 306 9.95 8.45 -2.01
N PHE A 307 10.05 8.14 -3.30
CA PHE A 307 10.03 6.74 -3.76
C PHE A 307 11.29 5.93 -3.42
N SER A 308 12.44 6.60 -3.29
CA SER A 308 13.73 5.97 -3.00
C SER A 308 14.33 6.54 -1.72
N ALA A 309 14.40 5.72 -0.67
CA ALA A 309 15.16 6.01 0.54
C ALA A 309 16.03 4.80 0.92
N GLY A 310 15.51 3.82 1.65
CA GLY A 310 16.23 2.58 1.97
C GLY A 310 16.57 1.74 0.73
N ALA A 311 15.79 1.85 -0.35
CA ALA A 311 16.12 1.24 -1.65
C ALA A 311 17.49 1.67 -2.19
N ILE A 312 17.98 2.86 -1.80
CA ILE A 312 19.30 3.35 -2.17
C ILE A 312 20.37 2.48 -1.53
N VAL A 313 20.23 2.20 -0.23
CA VAL A 313 21.18 1.36 0.52
C VAL A 313 21.21 -0.05 -0.08
N GLN A 314 20.04 -0.60 -0.44
CA GLN A 314 19.96 -1.88 -1.14
C GLN A 314 20.68 -1.83 -2.49
N TRP A 315 20.49 -0.78 -3.29
CA TRP A 315 21.18 -0.61 -4.57
C TRP A 315 22.71 -0.50 -4.42
N LEU A 316 23.20 0.21 -3.40
CA LEU A 316 24.63 0.28 -3.10
C LEU A 316 25.23 -1.10 -2.75
N ARG A 317 24.45 -1.94 -2.06
CA ARG A 317 24.84 -3.29 -1.65
C ARG A 317 24.78 -4.28 -2.81
N ASP A 318 23.63 -4.39 -3.46
CA ASP A 318 23.34 -5.50 -4.38
C ASP A 318 23.82 -5.22 -5.81
N GLU A 319 23.75 -3.97 -6.25
CA GLU A 319 24.05 -3.60 -7.64
C GLU A 319 25.46 -3.01 -7.77
N LEU A 320 25.79 -1.97 -6.99
CA LEU A 320 27.13 -1.39 -7.01
C LEU A 320 28.17 -2.22 -6.26
N ASN A 321 27.74 -3.07 -5.32
CA ASN A 321 28.62 -3.93 -4.52
C ASN A 321 29.73 -3.13 -3.79
N ILE A 322 29.40 -1.93 -3.29
CA ILE A 322 30.33 -1.07 -2.55
C ILE A 322 30.18 -1.16 -1.02
N ILE A 323 29.11 -1.80 -0.55
CA ILE A 323 28.89 -2.12 0.86
C ILE A 323 28.49 -3.59 0.97
N ASP A 324 28.98 -4.27 2.01
CA ASP A 324 28.65 -5.69 2.25
C ASP A 324 27.30 -5.88 2.94
N SER A 325 26.85 -4.87 3.69
CA SER A 325 25.60 -4.90 4.45
C SER A 325 24.97 -3.52 4.52
N ALA A 326 23.66 -3.46 4.80
CA ALA A 326 22.94 -2.19 4.92
C ALA A 326 23.51 -1.32 6.06
N ASP A 327 23.87 -1.93 7.19
CA ASP A 327 24.40 -1.21 8.37
C ASP A 327 25.80 -0.60 8.10
N SER A 328 26.55 -1.16 7.16
CA SER A 328 27.88 -0.66 6.79
C SER A 328 27.84 0.71 6.11
N VAL A 329 26.68 1.14 5.57
CA VAL A 329 26.56 2.41 4.85
C VAL A 329 26.85 3.61 5.75
N GLU A 330 26.44 3.57 7.02
CA GLU A 330 26.68 4.68 7.96
C GLU A 330 28.16 4.81 8.27
N GLN A 331 28.84 3.68 8.51
CA GLN A 331 30.27 3.68 8.79
C GLN A 331 31.07 4.21 7.60
N LEU A 332 30.71 3.81 6.37
CA LEU A 332 31.35 4.29 5.16
C LEU A 332 31.10 5.79 4.93
N ALA A 333 29.86 6.26 5.14
CA ALA A 333 29.55 7.68 5.04
C ALA A 333 30.32 8.53 6.07
N ARG A 334 30.57 7.99 7.27
CA ARG A 334 31.34 8.65 8.33
C ARG A 334 32.86 8.60 8.11
N SER A 335 33.37 7.87 7.12
CA SER A 335 34.82 7.84 6.84
C SER A 335 35.31 9.06 6.04
N VAL A 336 34.40 9.91 5.57
CA VAL A 336 34.68 11.18 4.91
C VAL A 336 34.09 12.34 5.72
N ASN A 337 34.65 13.54 5.60
CA ASN A 337 34.20 14.70 6.37
C ASN A 337 32.97 15.39 5.75
N ASP A 338 32.83 15.30 4.42
CA ASP A 338 31.74 15.86 3.64
C ASP A 338 31.61 15.12 2.30
N THR A 339 30.77 15.61 1.38
CA THR A 339 30.56 14.98 0.07
C THR A 339 31.55 15.44 -1.00
N GLU A 340 32.47 16.36 -0.69
CA GLU A 340 33.43 16.98 -1.61
C GLU A 340 32.79 17.51 -2.91
N GLY A 341 31.52 17.94 -2.84
CA GLY A 341 30.77 18.44 -4.00
C GLY A 341 30.02 17.36 -4.80
N VAL A 342 30.12 16.09 -4.42
CA VAL A 342 29.36 14.99 -5.01
C VAL A 342 27.91 15.03 -4.53
N TYR A 343 26.97 14.90 -5.46
CA TYR A 343 25.54 14.76 -5.17
C TYR A 343 24.98 13.54 -5.88
N PHE A 344 24.13 12.80 -5.17
CA PHE A 344 23.35 11.71 -5.75
C PHE A 344 21.85 12.03 -5.67
N VAL A 345 21.20 12.09 -6.83
CA VAL A 345 19.74 12.17 -6.96
C VAL A 345 19.21 10.77 -7.32
N PRO A 346 18.65 10.02 -6.36
CA PRO A 346 18.29 8.60 -6.52
C PRO A 346 16.92 8.40 -7.18
N ALA A 347 16.66 9.08 -8.29
CA ALA A 347 15.39 9.02 -9.04
C ALA A 347 15.25 7.75 -9.89
N PHE A 348 15.54 6.56 -9.35
CA PHE A 348 15.52 5.29 -10.10
C PHE A 348 14.18 5.03 -10.81
N THR A 349 13.07 5.46 -10.21
CA THR A 349 11.72 5.31 -10.72
C THR A 349 11.01 6.65 -10.92
N GLY A 350 11.77 7.73 -11.13
CA GLY A 350 11.27 9.10 -11.15
C GLY A 350 11.43 9.82 -9.81
N LEU A 351 10.99 11.07 -9.76
CA LEU A 351 10.94 11.89 -8.55
C LEU A 351 9.49 11.99 -8.06
N GLY A 352 9.27 11.65 -6.78
CA GLY A 352 8.00 11.86 -6.09
C GLY A 352 7.80 13.31 -5.68
N ALA A 353 7.09 13.54 -4.57
CA ALA A 353 6.83 14.88 -4.06
C ALA A 353 8.13 15.62 -3.71
N PRO A 354 8.22 16.95 -3.94
CA PRO A 354 7.20 17.82 -4.54
C PRO A 354 7.27 17.91 -6.08
N HIS A 355 8.12 17.11 -6.73
CA HIS A 355 8.46 17.25 -8.15
C HIS A 355 7.47 16.59 -9.10
N TRP A 356 7.05 15.35 -8.80
CA TRP A 356 6.19 14.53 -9.66
C TRP A 356 6.71 14.40 -11.10
N ASP A 357 8.03 14.20 -11.23
CA ASP A 357 8.69 14.00 -12.51
C ASP A 357 8.89 12.49 -12.76
N MET A 358 8.05 11.95 -13.63
CA MET A 358 8.03 10.53 -14.00
C MET A 358 9.23 10.12 -14.86
N ASP A 359 9.88 11.08 -15.51
CA ASP A 359 10.94 10.87 -16.50
C ASP A 359 12.35 11.08 -15.92
N ALA A 360 12.45 11.73 -14.76
CA ALA A 360 13.69 11.84 -13.99
C ALA A 360 14.33 10.47 -13.71
N ARG A 361 15.67 10.41 -13.73
CA ARG A 361 16.45 9.17 -13.51
C ARG A 361 17.58 9.38 -12.51
N GLY A 362 18.07 8.27 -11.94
CA GLY A 362 19.19 8.26 -11.01
C GLY A 362 20.41 8.97 -11.59
N THR A 363 20.94 9.97 -10.87
CA THR A 363 22.01 10.85 -11.37
C THR A 363 23.04 11.14 -10.29
N ILE A 364 24.32 10.84 -10.56
CA ILE A 364 25.46 11.24 -9.72
C ILE A 364 26.22 12.35 -10.44
N VAL A 365 26.48 13.46 -9.75
CA VAL A 365 27.21 14.63 -10.30
C VAL A 365 28.27 15.12 -9.33
N GLY A 366 29.24 15.90 -9.83
CA GLY A 366 30.28 16.52 -9.00
C GLY A 366 31.52 15.67 -8.74
N LEU A 367 31.71 14.59 -9.51
CA LEU A 367 32.92 13.76 -9.44
C LEU A 367 34.15 14.51 -10.00
N THR A 368 35.32 14.37 -9.35
CA THR A 368 36.60 15.02 -9.73
C THR A 368 37.74 14.04 -9.88
#